data_AF-A0A9C9X682-F1
#
_entry.id   AF-A0A9C9X682-F1
#
_cell.length_a   1.000
_cell.length_b   1.000
_cell.length_c   1.000
_cell.angle_alpha   90.00
_cell.angle_beta   90.00
_cell.angle_gamma   90.00
#
_symmetry.space_group_name_H-M   'P 1'
#
loop_
_entity.id
_entity.type
_entity.pdbx_description
1 polymer ?
#
loop_
_entity_poly.entity_id
_entity_poly.type
_entity_poly.pdbx_seq_one_letter_code
_entity_poly.pdbx_strand_id
1 'polypeptide(L)'
;MRVKRFFPFLFLVILLVLGLFPQTIFSQHYAEKKAWYIDNWPDSVLSWEIYRTSFIGIPPTRDPYSSGFDVLFYDLAFKSEISKKGNCFGMSVMSLLMLSKGGYYGFCLPIPQYSGDLYSDLGPSDPNLRKAINAIHGHQLSLPALKFMLDIIARGKQRDGIYAYNQFLYYKSKDDPTVISVTKSTSPADGGHTMVAYDAKIVDGYRRIYLYDPNRSWADPAKRTWYTSGKNYITIDSTASHGWTFHHGTDWWSGDPGGGGNIMIFPLSIVGPTARSPMSLGLSVSDILAQFFVTGDNSEIEQITNAEGKRMYIPGTTDIDTNPATGLLNTMPWIPSDDAPAPQPGESSERTLVYFMLGNPRGAVDIDLRNGKTGYQLGMVGGTS
;
A
#
# COMPACT_ATOMS: atom_id res chain seq x y z
N MET A 1 -45.09 -56.15 26.85
CA MET A 1 -45.59 -55.10 25.93
C MET A 1 -44.37 -54.41 25.31
N ARG A 2 -43.98 -54.77 24.07
CA ARG A 2 -42.76 -54.25 23.41
C ARG A 2 -43.09 -52.92 22.72
N VAL A 3 -42.73 -51.80 23.33
CA VAL A 3 -42.76 -50.48 22.67
C VAL A 3 -41.60 -50.45 21.69
N LYS A 4 -41.92 -50.47 20.39
CA LYS A 4 -40.99 -50.55 19.28
C LYS A 4 -40.08 -49.31 19.25
N ARG A 5 -38.81 -49.54 18.94
CA ARG A 5 -37.72 -48.58 18.67
C ARG A 5 -38.00 -47.70 17.44
N PHE A 6 -39.08 -46.94 17.43
CA PHE A 6 -39.49 -46.09 16.29
C PHE A 6 -38.94 -44.65 16.37
N PHE A 7 -38.50 -44.21 17.54
CA PHE A 7 -38.03 -42.85 17.77
C PHE A 7 -36.69 -42.47 17.08
N PRO A 8 -35.64 -43.31 17.09
CA PRO A 8 -34.37 -42.90 16.50
C PRO A 8 -34.41 -42.88 14.95
N PHE A 9 -35.30 -43.67 14.34
CA PHE A 9 -35.43 -43.73 12.88
C PHE A 9 -36.17 -42.50 12.33
N LEU A 10 -37.22 -42.03 13.03
CA LEU A 10 -37.94 -40.82 12.64
C LEU A 10 -37.05 -39.57 12.76
N PHE A 11 -36.21 -39.49 13.79
CA PHE A 11 -35.26 -38.39 13.98
C PHE A 11 -34.17 -38.36 12.90
N LEU A 12 -33.65 -39.54 12.51
CA LEU A 12 -32.68 -39.67 11.43
C LEU A 12 -33.27 -39.28 10.06
N VAL A 13 -34.52 -39.67 9.81
CA VAL A 13 -35.24 -39.31 8.58
C VAL A 13 -35.55 -37.82 8.52
N ILE A 14 -35.89 -37.16 9.63
CA ILE A 14 -36.07 -35.70 9.68
C ILE A 14 -34.76 -34.97 9.39
N LEU A 15 -33.62 -35.43 9.94
CA LEU A 15 -32.30 -34.87 9.63
C LEU A 15 -31.89 -35.06 8.16
N LEU A 16 -32.21 -36.22 7.57
CA LEU A 16 -31.97 -36.50 6.16
C LEU A 16 -32.88 -35.66 5.24
N VAL A 17 -34.15 -35.48 5.58
CA VAL A 17 -35.09 -34.65 4.81
C VAL A 17 -34.72 -33.15 4.91
N LEU A 18 -34.24 -32.68 6.07
CA LEU A 18 -33.71 -31.32 6.22
C LEU A 18 -32.38 -31.11 5.46
N GLY A 19 -31.58 -32.17 5.27
CA GLY A 19 -30.37 -32.15 4.46
C GLY A 19 -30.58 -32.29 2.95
N LEU A 20 -31.80 -32.64 2.51
CA LEU A 20 -32.16 -32.82 1.09
C LEU A 20 -32.83 -31.59 0.47
N PHE A 21 -33.12 -30.55 1.25
CA PHE A 21 -33.39 -29.25 0.66
C PHE A 21 -32.08 -28.69 0.13
N PRO A 22 -31.97 -28.33 -1.16
CA PRO A 22 -30.91 -27.45 -1.60
C PRO A 22 -31.09 -26.15 -0.81
N GLN A 23 -30.34 -26.01 0.27
CA GLN A 23 -30.00 -24.70 0.78
C GLN A 23 -29.32 -24.06 -0.41
N THR A 24 -30.03 -23.18 -1.12
CA THR A 24 -29.38 -22.15 -1.92
C THR A 24 -28.60 -21.33 -0.92
N ILE A 25 -27.41 -21.81 -0.58
CA ILE A 25 -26.39 -21.05 0.11
C ILE A 25 -26.04 -19.98 -0.91
N PHE A 26 -26.76 -18.86 -0.89
CA PHE A 26 -26.22 -17.61 -1.38
C PHE A 26 -24.92 -17.45 -0.61
N SER A 27 -23.79 -17.77 -1.24
CA SER A 27 -22.48 -17.52 -0.67
C SER A 27 -22.47 -16.04 -0.31
N GLN A 28 -22.50 -15.73 0.99
CA GLN A 28 -22.41 -14.35 1.47
C GLN A 28 -21.19 -13.68 0.85
N HIS A 29 -21.32 -12.40 0.49
CA HIS A 29 -20.30 -11.70 -0.26
C HIS A 29 -19.00 -11.61 0.55
N TYR A 30 -17.83 -11.62 -0.11
CA TYR A 30 -16.54 -11.54 0.59
C TYR A 30 -16.50 -10.40 1.61
N ALA A 31 -16.90 -9.20 1.16
CA ALA A 31 -16.91 -8.00 1.99
C ALA A 31 -17.90 -8.08 3.19
N GLU A 32 -19.01 -8.80 3.08
CA GLU A 32 -19.94 -9.00 4.20
C GLU A 32 -19.31 -9.78 5.35
N LYS A 33 -18.55 -10.83 5.01
CA LYS A 33 -18.03 -11.78 6.00
C LYS A 33 -16.62 -11.42 6.51
N LYS A 34 -15.81 -10.80 5.65
CA LYS A 34 -14.35 -10.72 5.83
C LYS A 34 -13.79 -9.30 5.84
N ALA A 35 -14.63 -8.27 5.75
CA ALA A 35 -14.15 -6.90 5.62
C ALA A 35 -14.61 -5.97 6.74
N TRP A 36 -14.04 -4.76 6.80
CA TRP A 36 -14.38 -3.80 7.84
C TRP A 36 -15.78 -3.22 7.64
N TYR A 37 -16.44 -3.01 8.77
CA TYR A 37 -17.67 -2.24 8.90
C TYR A 37 -17.37 -0.83 9.42
N ILE A 38 -16.15 -0.36 9.14
CA ILE A 38 -15.58 0.92 9.54
C ILE A 38 -14.99 1.49 8.26
N ASP A 39 -15.23 2.77 7.99
CA ASP A 39 -14.58 3.43 6.87
C ASP A 39 -13.17 3.87 7.22
N ASN A 40 -12.35 3.96 6.18
CA ASN A 40 -11.04 4.57 6.26
C ASN A 40 -11.09 5.98 6.84
N TRP A 41 -10.05 6.35 7.58
CA TRP A 41 -9.96 7.65 8.25
C TRP A 41 -8.55 8.23 8.11
N PRO A 42 -8.42 9.56 8.00
CA PRO A 42 -7.14 10.23 8.05
C PRO A 42 -6.64 10.39 9.49
N ASP A 43 -5.32 10.30 9.66
CA ASP A 43 -4.60 10.72 10.84
C ASP A 43 -3.53 11.74 10.41
N SER A 44 -3.65 12.99 10.84
CA SER A 44 -2.70 14.03 10.44
C SER A 44 -1.34 13.89 11.10
N VAL A 45 -1.27 13.24 12.26
CA VAL A 45 -0.02 13.01 13.00
C VAL A 45 -0.03 11.64 13.67
N LEU A 46 0.95 10.81 13.34
CA LEU A 46 1.26 9.58 14.05
C LEU A 46 2.34 9.83 15.10
N SER A 47 2.11 9.33 16.31
CA SER A 47 3.07 9.49 17.42
C SER A 47 4.35 8.66 17.21
N TRP A 48 5.43 9.06 17.90
CA TRP A 48 6.67 8.27 17.98
C TRP A 48 6.41 6.85 18.49
N GLU A 49 5.43 6.66 19.37
CA GLU A 49 5.08 5.33 19.87
C GLU A 49 4.49 4.43 18.78
N ILE A 50 3.69 5.01 17.87
CA ILE A 50 3.19 4.27 16.70
C ILE A 50 4.36 3.88 15.81
N TYR A 51 5.27 4.81 15.53
CA TYR A 51 6.50 4.55 14.76
C TYR A 51 7.33 3.40 15.36
N ARG A 52 7.55 3.44 16.68
CA ARG A 52 8.22 2.37 17.42
C ARG A 52 7.50 1.03 17.35
N THR A 53 6.18 1.05 17.34
CA THR A 53 5.35 -0.16 17.24
C THR A 53 5.37 -0.73 15.82
N SER A 54 5.49 0.12 14.81
CA SER A 54 5.58 -0.28 13.39
C SER A 54 6.89 -0.99 13.04
N PHE A 55 7.99 -0.70 13.74
CA PHE A 55 9.31 -1.21 13.35
C PHE A 55 10.11 -1.86 14.47
N ILE A 56 10.93 -2.82 14.10
CA ILE A 56 11.88 -3.47 15.02
C ILE A 56 13.08 -2.55 15.25
N GLY A 57 13.46 -2.37 16.52
CA GLY A 57 14.74 -1.76 16.89
C GLY A 57 14.73 -0.24 17.03
N ILE A 58 13.54 0.38 17.09
CA ILE A 58 13.43 1.83 17.27
C ILE A 58 13.66 2.21 18.75
N PRO A 59 14.52 3.20 19.02
CA PRO A 59 14.78 3.68 20.38
C PRO A 59 13.53 4.16 21.13
N PRO A 60 13.52 4.10 22.47
CA PRO A 60 12.37 4.47 23.28
C PRO A 60 11.97 5.94 23.17
N THR A 61 12.93 6.82 22.93
CA THR A 61 12.74 8.28 22.92
C THR A 61 13.02 8.86 21.55
N ARG A 62 12.20 9.86 21.16
CA ARG A 62 12.48 10.75 20.02
C ARG A 62 13.51 11.79 20.45
N ASP A 63 14.74 11.36 20.69
CA ASP A 63 15.88 12.21 21.01
C ASP A 63 16.89 12.15 19.86
N PRO A 64 17.15 13.26 19.14
CA PRO A 64 18.11 13.28 18.04
C PRO A 64 19.52 12.78 18.43
N TYR A 65 19.92 12.91 19.69
CA TYR A 65 21.26 12.47 20.13
C TYR A 65 21.34 10.95 20.33
N SER A 66 20.31 10.32 20.88
CA SER A 66 20.27 8.86 21.09
C SER A 66 19.70 8.07 19.91
N SER A 67 18.89 8.73 19.09
CA SER A 67 18.00 8.08 18.11
C SER A 67 18.20 8.61 16.69
N GLY A 68 19.13 9.55 16.50
CA GLY A 68 19.68 10.07 15.24
C GLY A 68 18.78 9.88 14.01
N PHE A 69 19.16 8.92 13.18
CA PHE A 69 18.52 8.61 11.89
C PHE A 69 17.05 8.20 11.98
N ASP A 70 16.63 7.54 13.05
CA ASP A 70 15.22 7.17 13.24
C ASP A 70 14.36 8.41 13.52
N VAL A 71 14.89 9.43 14.22
CA VAL A 71 14.18 10.70 14.44
C VAL A 71 14.00 11.44 13.13
N LEU A 72 15.06 11.50 12.31
CA LEU A 72 15.00 12.12 10.99
C LEU A 72 13.95 11.45 10.11
N PHE A 73 13.99 10.12 10.00
CA PHE A 73 13.01 9.40 9.17
C PHE A 73 11.59 9.48 9.71
N TYR A 74 11.41 9.44 11.03
CA TYR A 74 10.11 9.68 11.62
C TYR A 74 9.56 11.06 11.24
N ASP A 75 10.35 12.11 11.43
CA ASP A 75 9.90 13.49 11.19
C ASP A 75 9.67 13.78 9.71
N LEU A 76 10.46 13.20 8.82
CA LEU A 76 10.42 13.47 7.39
C LEU A 76 9.44 12.58 6.60
N ALA A 77 9.25 11.33 7.01
CA ALA A 77 8.56 10.32 6.20
C ALA A 77 7.37 9.67 6.88
N PHE A 78 7.34 9.61 8.22
CA PHE A 78 6.33 8.83 8.94
C PHE A 78 5.27 9.67 9.63
N LYS A 79 5.70 10.72 10.36
CA LYS A 79 4.88 11.43 11.33
C LYS A 79 3.62 12.03 10.72
N SER A 80 3.75 12.69 9.58
CA SER A 80 2.66 13.49 8.98
C SER A 80 2.28 13.07 7.57
N GLU A 81 3.06 12.19 6.93
CA GLU A 81 2.90 11.89 5.50
C GLU A 81 2.05 10.64 5.28
N ILE A 82 2.33 9.53 5.98
CA ILE A 82 1.72 8.25 5.63
C ILE A 82 0.22 8.19 5.91
N SER A 83 -0.29 8.73 7.02
CA SER A 83 -1.71 8.55 7.35
C SER A 83 -2.59 9.75 6.99
N LYS A 84 -2.03 10.78 6.33
CA LYS A 84 -2.66 12.08 6.12
C LYS A 84 -3.99 12.00 5.37
N LYS A 85 -4.07 11.11 4.37
CA LYS A 85 -5.28 10.90 3.55
C LYS A 85 -6.06 9.65 3.92
N GLY A 86 -5.60 8.88 4.90
CA GLY A 86 -6.20 7.60 5.21
C GLY A 86 -5.24 6.62 5.86
N ASN A 87 -5.79 5.53 6.35
CA ASN A 87 -5.07 4.36 6.83
C ASN A 87 -5.39 3.11 5.97
N CYS A 88 -5.70 3.28 4.68
CA CYS A 88 -6.23 2.22 3.81
C CYS A 88 -5.26 1.03 3.67
N PHE A 89 -3.95 1.28 3.61
CA PHE A 89 -2.93 0.23 3.67
C PHE A 89 -2.98 -0.52 5.01
N GLY A 90 -3.07 0.20 6.12
CA GLY A 90 -3.12 -0.37 7.46
C GLY A 90 -4.34 -1.25 7.65
N MET A 91 -5.51 -0.75 7.28
CA MET A 91 -6.77 -1.51 7.33
C MET A 91 -6.71 -2.76 6.46
N SER A 92 -6.17 -2.66 5.24
CA SER A 92 -6.07 -3.79 4.32
C SER A 92 -5.16 -4.87 4.87
N VAL A 93 -3.93 -4.52 5.30
CA VAL A 93 -2.98 -5.49 5.84
C VAL A 93 -3.46 -6.07 7.18
N MET A 94 -4.03 -5.26 8.08
CA MET A 94 -4.57 -5.73 9.35
C MET A 94 -5.72 -6.74 9.14
N SER A 95 -6.62 -6.48 8.18
CA SER A 95 -7.70 -7.42 7.86
C SER A 95 -7.15 -8.77 7.39
N LEU A 96 -6.13 -8.76 6.54
CA LEU A 96 -5.50 -9.98 6.03
C LEU A 96 -4.71 -10.72 7.12
N LEU A 97 -4.03 -10.01 8.01
CA LEU A 97 -3.36 -10.61 9.18
C LEU A 97 -4.37 -11.34 10.08
N MET A 98 -5.51 -10.71 10.38
CA MET A 98 -6.57 -11.34 11.18
C MET A 98 -7.18 -12.55 10.49
N LEU A 99 -7.44 -12.47 9.17
CA LEU A 99 -7.97 -13.59 8.39
C LEU A 99 -6.99 -14.77 8.30
N SER A 100 -5.70 -14.49 8.15
CA SER A 100 -4.64 -15.50 8.02
C SER A 100 -4.29 -16.15 9.35
N LYS A 101 -4.30 -15.39 10.46
CA LYS A 101 -3.82 -15.85 11.78
C LYS A 101 -4.94 -16.12 12.80
N GLY A 102 -6.20 -15.84 12.46
CA GLY A 102 -7.33 -15.90 13.40
C GLY A 102 -7.45 -14.67 14.33
N GLY A 103 -6.41 -13.84 14.38
CA GLY A 103 -6.35 -12.56 15.06
C GLY A 103 -4.97 -11.90 14.96
N TYR A 104 -4.89 -10.62 15.30
CA TYR A 104 -3.65 -9.84 15.32
C TYR A 104 -3.75 -8.66 16.30
N TYR A 105 -2.67 -8.31 17.00
CA TYR A 105 -2.65 -7.26 18.04
C TYR A 105 -3.77 -7.36 19.11
N GLY A 106 -4.26 -8.57 19.41
CA GLY A 106 -5.36 -8.79 20.36
C GLY A 106 -6.76 -8.67 19.76
N PHE A 107 -6.89 -8.41 18.46
CA PHE A 107 -8.15 -8.38 17.72
C PHE A 107 -8.35 -9.68 16.95
N CYS A 108 -9.52 -10.29 17.04
CA CYS A 108 -9.86 -11.61 16.47
C CYS A 108 -10.92 -11.50 15.37
N LEU A 109 -11.14 -12.59 14.63
CA LEU A 109 -12.28 -12.71 13.73
C LEU A 109 -13.61 -12.82 14.50
N PRO A 110 -14.76 -12.44 13.89
CA PRO A 110 -14.92 -11.89 12.55
C PRO A 110 -14.64 -10.37 12.50
N ILE A 111 -14.04 -9.87 11.42
CA ILE A 111 -13.71 -8.44 11.24
C ILE A 111 -14.93 -7.51 11.36
N PRO A 112 -16.12 -7.84 10.80
CA PRO A 112 -17.32 -7.02 10.96
C PRO A 112 -17.79 -6.75 12.40
N GLN A 113 -17.25 -7.45 13.41
CA GLN A 113 -17.64 -7.23 14.80
C GLN A 113 -17.15 -5.90 15.38
N TYR A 114 -16.13 -5.30 14.76
CA TYR A 114 -15.55 -4.06 15.25
C TYR A 114 -16.39 -2.87 14.81
N SER A 115 -16.82 -2.09 15.81
CA SER A 115 -17.58 -0.87 15.58
C SER A 115 -16.64 0.30 15.33
N GLY A 116 -17.16 1.26 14.58
CA GLY A 116 -16.50 2.50 14.28
C GLY A 116 -17.48 3.38 13.54
N ASP A 117 -16.97 4.51 13.14
CA ASP A 117 -17.75 5.46 12.41
C ASP A 117 -17.97 5.03 10.95
N LEU A 118 -19.20 5.25 10.47
CA LEU A 118 -19.66 4.94 9.12
C LEU A 118 -19.73 6.18 8.23
N TYR A 119 -19.62 7.40 8.79
CA TYR A 119 -20.02 8.62 8.10
C TYR A 119 -19.18 9.88 8.38
N SER A 120 -18.25 9.91 9.34
CA SER A 120 -17.50 11.13 9.73
C SER A 120 -15.98 10.95 9.82
N ASP A 121 -15.40 9.97 9.12
CA ASP A 121 -13.94 9.74 9.06
C ASP A 121 -13.27 9.64 10.45
N LEU A 122 -13.99 9.18 11.48
CA LEU A 122 -13.46 9.06 12.84
C LEU A 122 -12.76 7.72 13.09
N GLY A 123 -12.89 6.75 12.18
CA GLY A 123 -12.26 5.44 12.29
C GLY A 123 -12.87 4.55 13.39
N PRO A 124 -12.11 3.59 13.95
CA PRO A 124 -12.61 2.65 14.94
C PRO A 124 -12.97 3.30 16.27
N SER A 125 -14.05 2.82 16.90
CA SER A 125 -14.44 3.26 18.24
C SER A 125 -13.45 2.84 19.33
N ASP A 126 -12.75 1.71 19.12
CA ASP A 126 -11.70 1.23 20.01
C ASP A 126 -10.37 1.94 19.68
N PRO A 127 -9.82 2.76 20.60
CA PRO A 127 -8.57 3.47 20.36
C PRO A 127 -7.36 2.53 20.22
N ASN A 128 -7.40 1.32 20.79
CA ASN A 128 -6.34 0.34 20.61
C ASN A 128 -6.39 -0.29 19.20
N LEU A 129 -7.58 -0.45 18.62
CA LEU A 129 -7.73 -0.92 17.24
C LEU A 129 -7.20 0.15 16.27
N ARG A 130 -7.52 1.43 16.51
CA ARG A 130 -6.96 2.55 15.75
C ARG A 130 -5.43 2.51 15.77
N LYS A 131 -4.82 2.45 16.97
CA LYS A 131 -3.35 2.35 17.13
C LYS A 131 -2.75 1.14 16.44
N ALA A 132 -3.39 -0.03 16.55
CA ALA A 132 -2.93 -1.25 15.88
C ALA A 132 -2.95 -1.11 14.36
N ILE A 133 -4.03 -0.52 13.81
CA ILE A 133 -4.12 -0.25 12.37
C ILE A 133 -3.08 0.79 11.94
N ASN A 134 -2.88 1.88 12.68
CA ASN A 134 -1.82 2.85 12.37
C ASN A 134 -0.42 2.23 12.44
N ALA A 135 -0.17 1.33 13.40
CA ALA A 135 1.12 0.64 13.49
C ALA A 135 1.36 -0.27 12.28
N ILE A 136 0.35 -1.05 11.88
CA ILE A 136 0.39 -1.85 10.64
C ILE A 136 0.49 -0.97 9.40
N HIS A 137 -0.14 0.21 9.43
CA HIS A 137 -0.08 1.17 8.34
C HIS A 137 1.37 1.58 8.04
N GLY A 138 2.17 1.78 9.10
CA GLY A 138 3.60 2.03 9.01
C GLY A 138 4.42 0.96 8.28
N HIS A 139 3.94 -0.29 8.18
CA HIS A 139 4.67 -1.36 7.51
C HIS A 139 4.90 -1.09 6.01
N GLN A 140 4.15 -0.15 5.40
CA GLN A 140 4.42 0.30 4.02
C GLN A 140 5.84 0.88 3.86
N LEU A 141 6.45 1.35 4.95
CA LEU A 141 7.82 1.89 4.97
C LEU A 141 8.85 0.91 5.51
N SER A 142 8.46 -0.34 5.75
CA SER A 142 9.41 -1.34 6.20
C SER A 142 10.44 -1.65 5.11
N LEU A 143 11.66 -1.98 5.51
CA LEU A 143 12.70 -2.33 4.56
C LEU A 143 12.28 -3.44 3.56
N PRO A 144 11.61 -4.54 3.97
CA PRO A 144 11.13 -5.54 3.02
C PRO A 144 10.10 -5.00 2.03
N ALA A 145 9.16 -4.17 2.47
CA ALA A 145 8.15 -3.57 1.60
C ALA A 145 8.80 -2.67 0.54
N LEU A 146 9.75 -1.82 0.96
CA LEU A 146 10.46 -0.91 0.07
C LEU A 146 11.34 -1.64 -0.92
N LYS A 147 12.11 -2.66 -0.49
CA LYS A 147 12.89 -3.52 -1.39
C LYS A 147 12.01 -4.16 -2.45
N PHE A 148 10.88 -4.72 -2.02
CA PHE A 148 9.95 -5.39 -2.92
C PHE A 148 9.37 -4.42 -3.97
N MET A 149 8.99 -3.21 -3.54
CA MET A 149 8.52 -2.15 -4.44
C MET A 149 9.62 -1.76 -5.45
N LEU A 150 10.84 -1.54 -4.98
CA LEU A 150 11.98 -1.18 -5.83
C LEU A 150 12.34 -2.27 -6.83
N ASP A 151 12.27 -3.55 -6.44
CA ASP A 151 12.51 -4.67 -7.35
C ASP A 151 11.49 -4.72 -8.49
N ILE A 152 10.23 -4.36 -8.23
CA ILE A 152 9.19 -4.27 -9.27
C ILE A 152 9.51 -3.10 -10.23
N ILE A 153 9.93 -1.97 -9.68
CA ILE A 153 10.23 -0.75 -10.42
C ILE A 153 11.49 -0.91 -11.27
N ALA A 154 12.55 -1.49 -10.72
CA ALA A 154 13.79 -1.78 -11.43
C ALA A 154 13.58 -2.72 -12.64
N ARG A 155 12.50 -3.52 -12.62
CA ARG A 155 12.09 -4.37 -13.74
C ARG A 155 11.15 -3.68 -14.73
N GLY A 156 10.79 -2.42 -14.49
CA GLY A 156 9.81 -1.68 -15.29
C GLY A 156 8.40 -2.27 -15.22
N LYS A 157 8.03 -2.93 -14.11
CA LYS A 157 6.78 -3.67 -13.95
C LYS A 157 5.73 -2.99 -13.08
N GLN A 158 6.00 -1.80 -12.59
CA GLN A 158 5.15 -1.03 -11.69
C GLN A 158 3.83 -0.54 -12.31
N ARG A 159 3.67 -0.59 -13.63
CA ARG A 159 2.44 -0.21 -14.36
C ARG A 159 1.87 -1.33 -15.22
N ASP A 160 2.53 -2.48 -15.23
CA ASP A 160 2.18 -3.60 -16.09
C ASP A 160 1.02 -4.38 -15.44
N GLY A 161 -0.21 -4.16 -15.94
CA GLY A 161 -1.41 -4.77 -15.39
C GLY A 161 -1.38 -6.31 -15.48
N ILE A 162 -0.74 -6.85 -16.52
CA ILE A 162 -0.56 -8.30 -16.68
C ILE A 162 0.42 -8.85 -15.67
N TYR A 163 1.52 -8.13 -15.40
CA TYR A 163 2.43 -8.48 -14.33
C TYR A 163 1.72 -8.49 -12.97
N ALA A 164 0.94 -7.45 -12.65
CA ALA A 164 0.16 -7.39 -11.41
C ALA A 164 -0.84 -8.55 -11.30
N TYR A 165 -1.57 -8.88 -12.37
CA TYR A 165 -2.47 -10.04 -12.40
C TYR A 165 -1.76 -11.36 -12.09
N ASN A 166 -0.61 -11.58 -12.73
CA ASN A 166 0.17 -12.80 -12.57
C ASN A 166 0.79 -12.88 -11.16
N GLN A 167 1.26 -11.76 -10.60
CA GLN A 167 1.71 -11.69 -9.21
C GLN A 167 0.59 -12.04 -8.23
N PHE A 168 -0.61 -11.50 -8.44
CA PHE A 168 -1.78 -11.85 -7.63
C PHE A 168 -2.06 -13.36 -7.66
N LEU A 169 -2.14 -13.96 -8.84
CA LEU A 169 -2.39 -15.39 -8.98
C LEU A 169 -1.27 -16.24 -8.36
N TYR A 170 -0.01 -15.80 -8.51
CA TYR A 170 1.14 -16.49 -7.93
C TYR A 170 1.05 -16.55 -6.41
N TYR A 171 0.84 -15.42 -5.72
CA TYR A 171 0.74 -15.42 -4.26
C TYR A 171 -0.54 -16.08 -3.75
N LYS A 172 -1.67 -15.88 -4.45
CA LYS A 172 -2.91 -16.60 -4.15
C LYS A 172 -2.73 -18.12 -4.23
N SER A 173 -1.96 -18.63 -5.18
CA SER A 173 -1.65 -20.07 -5.30
C SER A 173 -0.80 -20.62 -4.15
N LYS A 174 -0.16 -19.75 -3.37
CA LYS A 174 0.65 -20.09 -2.19
C LYS A 174 -0.09 -19.84 -0.87
N ASP A 175 -1.38 -19.58 -0.92
CA ASP A 175 -2.19 -19.17 0.22
C ASP A 175 -1.60 -17.95 0.96
N ASP A 176 -0.95 -17.05 0.21
CA ASP A 176 -0.40 -15.79 0.71
C ASP A 176 -1.34 -14.65 0.28
N PRO A 177 -2.19 -14.13 1.19
CA PRO A 177 -3.13 -13.06 0.84
C PRO A 177 -2.39 -11.81 0.37
N THR A 178 -3.05 -10.97 -0.42
CA THR A 178 -2.37 -9.81 -1.01
C THR A 178 -3.18 -8.54 -0.86
N VAL A 179 -2.47 -7.43 -0.69
CA VAL A 179 -3.01 -6.10 -0.93
C VAL A 179 -2.57 -5.62 -2.31
N ILE A 180 -3.41 -4.82 -2.95
CA ILE A 180 -3.10 -4.14 -4.19
C ILE A 180 -2.98 -2.64 -3.91
N SER A 181 -1.90 -2.04 -4.38
CA SER A 181 -1.66 -0.59 -4.35
C SER A 181 -1.80 -0.05 -5.76
N VAL A 182 -2.59 1.01 -5.91
CA VAL A 182 -2.76 1.73 -7.18
C VAL A 182 -2.53 3.22 -7.00
N THR A 183 -2.05 3.89 -8.05
CA THR A 183 -1.92 5.35 -8.09
C THR A 183 -2.62 5.92 -9.31
N LYS A 184 -3.11 7.17 -9.23
CA LYS A 184 -3.78 7.85 -10.33
C LYS A 184 -2.84 8.14 -11.50
N SER A 185 -1.59 8.49 -11.19
CA SER A 185 -0.54 8.81 -12.15
C SER A 185 0.79 8.17 -11.74
N THR A 186 1.85 8.54 -12.45
CA THR A 186 3.24 8.18 -12.11
C THR A 186 3.60 8.60 -10.68
N SER A 187 3.01 9.70 -10.22
CA SER A 187 3.13 10.24 -8.87
C SER A 187 1.99 9.70 -7.99
N PRO A 188 2.31 8.98 -6.90
CA PRO A 188 1.32 8.61 -5.88
C PRO A 188 0.61 9.82 -5.25
N ALA A 189 1.24 11.00 -5.32
CA ALA A 189 0.74 12.24 -4.75
C ALA A 189 -0.58 12.71 -5.41
N ASP A 190 -0.78 12.37 -6.69
CA ASP A 190 -2.01 12.65 -7.46
C ASP A 190 -3.20 11.79 -7.01
N GLY A 191 -2.96 10.88 -6.07
CA GLY A 191 -3.92 9.94 -5.53
C GLY A 191 -3.29 8.56 -5.54
N GLY A 192 -3.23 7.95 -4.36
CA GLY A 192 -2.94 6.54 -4.25
C GLY A 192 -3.88 5.88 -3.27
N HIS A 193 -4.01 4.57 -3.41
CA HIS A 193 -4.96 3.79 -2.65
C HIS A 193 -4.53 2.34 -2.52
N THR A 194 -4.75 1.75 -1.34
CA THR A 194 -4.49 0.34 -1.08
C THR A 194 -5.78 -0.39 -0.71
N MET A 195 -5.96 -1.56 -1.30
CA MET A 195 -7.15 -2.40 -1.15
C MET A 195 -6.76 -3.87 -0.98
N VAL A 196 -7.68 -4.70 -0.52
CA VAL A 196 -7.48 -6.16 -0.47
C VAL A 196 -7.89 -6.76 -1.81
N ALA A 197 -6.96 -7.46 -2.47
CA ALA A 197 -7.27 -8.29 -3.63
C ALA A 197 -7.67 -9.69 -3.14
N TYR A 198 -8.90 -10.13 -3.45
CA TYR A 198 -9.42 -11.39 -2.91
C TYR A 198 -9.78 -12.43 -3.99
N ASP A 199 -10.07 -12.00 -5.22
CA ASP A 199 -10.37 -12.92 -6.31
C ASP A 199 -9.90 -12.40 -7.67
N ALA A 200 -9.76 -13.30 -8.63
CA ALA A 200 -9.47 -12.92 -10.01
C ALA A 200 -10.17 -13.84 -11.00
N LYS A 201 -10.67 -13.24 -12.08
CA LYS A 201 -11.39 -13.96 -13.14
C LYS A 201 -11.06 -13.36 -14.50
N ILE A 202 -11.36 -14.11 -15.55
CA ILE A 202 -11.43 -13.58 -16.91
C ILE A 202 -12.91 -13.44 -17.25
N VAL A 203 -13.32 -12.25 -17.68
CA VAL A 203 -14.70 -11.92 -18.04
C VAL A 203 -14.66 -11.11 -19.33
N ASP A 204 -15.36 -11.58 -20.37
CA ASP A 204 -15.44 -10.94 -21.68
C ASP A 204 -14.06 -10.63 -22.31
N GLY A 205 -13.09 -11.53 -22.11
CA GLY A 205 -11.72 -11.39 -22.62
C GLY A 205 -10.80 -10.49 -21.77
N TYR A 206 -11.35 -9.78 -20.78
CA TYR A 206 -10.58 -8.97 -19.84
C TYR A 206 -10.27 -9.73 -18.57
N ARG A 207 -9.09 -9.49 -18.02
CA ARG A 207 -8.73 -9.96 -16.68
C ARG A 207 -9.31 -8.99 -15.66
N ARG A 208 -9.86 -9.54 -14.57
CA ARG A 208 -10.41 -8.75 -13.45
C ARG A 208 -9.80 -9.22 -12.15
N ILE A 209 -9.32 -8.29 -11.33
CA ILE A 209 -8.94 -8.53 -9.93
C ILE A 209 -10.03 -7.90 -9.06
N TYR A 210 -10.73 -8.72 -8.28
CA TYR A 210 -11.80 -8.30 -7.38
C TYR A 210 -11.26 -7.85 -6.03
N LEU A 211 -11.89 -6.79 -5.51
CA LEU A 211 -11.35 -5.97 -4.45
C LEU A 211 -12.32 -5.80 -3.29
N TYR A 212 -11.78 -5.80 -2.08
CA TYR A 212 -12.38 -5.13 -0.94
C TYR A 212 -11.67 -3.80 -0.69
N ASP A 213 -12.44 -2.73 -0.59
CA ASP A 213 -11.95 -1.37 -0.46
C ASP A 213 -12.24 -0.80 0.95
N PRO A 214 -11.22 -0.40 1.74
CA PRO A 214 -11.38 0.24 3.04
C PRO A 214 -12.17 1.55 3.04
N ASN A 215 -12.26 2.27 1.92
CA ASN A 215 -13.11 3.46 1.77
C ASN A 215 -14.59 3.11 1.54
N ARG A 216 -14.89 1.82 1.35
CA ARG A 216 -16.21 1.28 1.02
C ARG A 216 -16.64 0.23 2.05
N SER A 217 -16.96 0.68 3.26
CA SER A 217 -17.55 -0.17 4.30
C SER A 217 -18.81 -0.90 3.80
N TRP A 218 -18.94 -2.19 4.13
CA TRP A 218 -20.12 -2.97 3.79
C TRP A 218 -21.36 -2.56 4.61
N ALA A 219 -21.14 -1.99 5.79
CA ALA A 219 -22.22 -1.55 6.68
C ALA A 219 -23.06 -0.43 6.06
N ASP A 220 -22.45 0.45 5.26
CA ASP A 220 -23.16 1.49 4.51
C ASP A 220 -23.88 0.90 3.29
N PRO A 221 -25.22 0.95 3.23
CA PRO A 221 -25.99 0.46 2.09
C PRO A 221 -25.62 1.11 0.75
N ALA A 222 -25.24 2.40 0.74
CA ALA A 222 -24.87 3.10 -0.50
C ALA A 222 -23.57 2.52 -1.08
N LYS A 223 -22.55 2.33 -0.24
CA LYS A 223 -21.26 1.73 -0.61
C LYS A 223 -21.39 0.24 -0.93
N ARG A 224 -22.30 -0.48 -0.25
CA ARG A 224 -22.59 -1.90 -0.49
C ARG A 224 -22.95 -2.20 -1.95
N THR A 225 -23.63 -1.28 -2.63
CA THR A 225 -24.02 -1.45 -4.04
C THR A 225 -22.84 -1.67 -4.97
N TRP A 226 -21.65 -1.12 -4.66
CA TRP A 226 -20.44 -1.32 -5.46
C TRP A 226 -20.02 -2.80 -5.52
N TYR A 227 -20.21 -3.53 -4.42
CA TYR A 227 -19.98 -4.96 -4.33
C TYR A 227 -21.10 -5.78 -4.97
N THR A 228 -22.36 -5.49 -4.62
CA THR A 228 -23.50 -6.32 -5.08
C THR A 228 -23.85 -6.13 -6.55
N SER A 229 -23.50 -4.98 -7.14
CA SER A 229 -23.57 -4.77 -8.60
C SER A 229 -22.35 -5.32 -9.35
N GLY A 230 -21.39 -5.91 -8.63
CA GLY A 230 -20.21 -6.54 -9.21
C GLY A 230 -19.23 -5.55 -9.83
N LYS A 231 -19.20 -4.28 -9.41
CA LYS A 231 -18.29 -3.23 -9.91
C LYS A 231 -16.93 -3.20 -9.20
N ASN A 232 -16.72 -4.10 -8.23
CA ASN A 232 -15.59 -4.08 -7.31
C ASN A 232 -14.34 -4.75 -7.88
N TYR A 233 -13.87 -4.29 -9.03
CA TYR A 233 -12.69 -4.87 -9.67
C TYR A 233 -11.81 -3.83 -10.36
N ILE A 234 -10.54 -4.21 -10.55
CA ILE A 234 -9.63 -3.59 -11.52
C ILE A 234 -9.71 -4.42 -12.81
N THR A 235 -9.86 -3.73 -13.94
CA THR A 235 -9.82 -4.35 -15.27
C THR A 235 -8.39 -4.31 -15.78
N ILE A 236 -7.93 -5.41 -16.37
CA ILE A 236 -6.63 -5.53 -17.00
C ILE A 236 -6.83 -5.98 -18.44
N ASP A 237 -6.26 -5.20 -19.35
CA ASP A 237 -6.21 -5.49 -20.77
C ASP A 237 -5.15 -6.56 -21.05
N SER A 238 -5.61 -7.62 -21.70
CA SER A 238 -4.84 -8.79 -22.10
C SER A 238 -4.05 -8.57 -23.41
N THR A 239 -4.23 -7.43 -24.07
CA THR A 239 -3.58 -7.08 -25.34
C THR A 239 -2.15 -6.57 -25.12
N ALA A 240 -1.47 -6.18 -26.20
CA ALA A 240 -0.12 -5.62 -26.16
C ALA A 240 0.02 -4.35 -25.31
N SER A 241 -1.10 -3.68 -24.98
CA SER A 241 -1.08 -2.50 -24.09
C SER A 241 -0.72 -2.85 -22.65
N HIS A 242 -1.06 -4.06 -22.17
CA HIS A 242 -0.94 -4.46 -20.76
C HIS A 242 -1.62 -3.47 -19.78
N GLY A 243 -2.57 -2.67 -20.27
CA GLY A 243 -3.16 -1.58 -19.51
C GLY A 243 -4.07 -2.06 -18.38
N TRP A 244 -4.31 -1.20 -17.41
CA TRP A 244 -5.25 -1.42 -16.32
C TRP A 244 -6.15 -0.21 -16.10
N THR A 245 -7.37 -0.44 -15.61
CA THR A 245 -8.32 0.63 -15.24
C THR A 245 -9.05 0.31 -13.94
N PHE A 246 -9.31 1.35 -13.16
CA PHE A 246 -9.98 1.27 -11.87
C PHE A 246 -10.94 2.46 -11.68
N HIS A 247 -12.15 2.18 -11.20
CA HIS A 247 -13.13 3.21 -10.87
C HIS A 247 -13.04 3.61 -9.39
N HIS A 248 -12.22 4.62 -9.10
CA HIS A 248 -12.01 5.14 -7.75
C HIS A 248 -12.91 6.35 -7.47
N GLY A 249 -13.90 6.19 -6.58
CA GLY A 249 -14.90 7.22 -6.34
C GLY A 249 -15.70 7.55 -7.61
N THR A 250 -15.54 8.77 -8.10
CA THR A 250 -16.11 9.30 -9.36
C THR A 250 -15.12 9.27 -10.53
N ASP A 251 -13.85 8.94 -10.27
CA ASP A 251 -12.76 9.04 -11.23
C ASP A 251 -12.37 7.66 -11.79
N TRP A 252 -11.90 7.67 -13.04
CA TRP A 252 -11.17 6.54 -13.61
C TRP A 252 -9.68 6.74 -13.45
N TRP A 253 -9.00 5.78 -12.81
CA TRP A 253 -7.55 5.68 -12.76
C TRP A 253 -7.11 4.62 -13.75
N SER A 254 -6.00 4.85 -14.43
CA SER A 254 -5.48 3.92 -15.42
C SER A 254 -3.98 4.05 -15.59
N GLY A 255 -3.36 2.98 -16.07
CA GLY A 255 -1.96 2.98 -16.45
C GLY A 255 -1.62 1.82 -17.37
N ASP A 256 -0.46 1.94 -18.00
CA ASP A 256 0.14 0.93 -18.85
C ASP A 256 1.68 1.08 -18.80
N PRO A 257 2.46 0.17 -19.42
CA PRO A 257 3.92 0.29 -19.44
C PRO A 257 4.45 1.59 -20.08
N GLY A 258 3.66 2.28 -20.90
CA GLY A 258 4.01 3.54 -21.53
C GLY A 258 3.70 4.78 -20.68
N GLY A 259 2.71 4.74 -19.78
CA GLY A 259 2.28 5.93 -19.03
C GLY A 259 1.18 5.68 -17.99
N GLY A 260 0.83 6.74 -17.26
CA GLY A 260 -0.26 6.72 -16.27
C GLY A 260 0.13 6.15 -14.91
N GLY A 261 -0.88 5.63 -14.20
CA GLY A 261 -0.80 5.13 -12.84
C GLY A 261 0.04 3.88 -12.64
N ASN A 262 0.47 3.64 -11.40
CA ASN A 262 1.10 2.41 -10.96
C ASN A 262 0.06 1.39 -10.44
N ILE A 263 0.35 0.11 -10.60
CA ILE A 263 -0.40 -1.02 -10.05
C ILE A 263 0.58 -2.07 -9.51
N MET A 264 0.50 -2.38 -8.22
CA MET A 264 1.40 -3.33 -7.57
C MET A 264 0.67 -4.25 -6.61
N ILE A 265 1.05 -5.53 -6.60
CA ILE A 265 0.56 -6.54 -5.66
C ILE A 265 1.60 -6.74 -4.57
N PHE A 266 1.23 -6.48 -3.32
CA PHE A 266 2.05 -6.72 -2.15
C PHE A 266 1.51 -7.94 -1.37
N PRO A 267 2.29 -9.03 -1.25
CA PRO A 267 1.89 -10.19 -0.47
C PRO A 267 2.01 -9.96 1.03
N LEU A 268 1.12 -10.58 1.80
CA LEU A 268 1.06 -10.48 3.25
C LEU A 268 2.36 -10.97 3.90
N SER A 269 3.03 -11.97 3.33
CA SER A 269 4.34 -12.42 3.80
C SER A 269 5.43 -11.34 3.79
N ILE A 270 5.29 -10.30 2.96
CA ILE A 270 6.22 -9.17 2.86
C ILE A 270 5.78 -7.98 3.71
N VAL A 271 4.51 -7.57 3.61
CA VAL A 271 4.00 -6.35 4.28
C VAL A 271 3.37 -6.60 5.65
N GLY A 272 3.06 -7.85 5.98
CA GLY A 272 2.39 -8.23 7.22
C GLY A 272 3.31 -8.27 8.45
N PRO A 273 4.46 -8.96 8.41
CA PRO A 273 5.38 -9.03 9.54
C PRO A 273 5.92 -7.65 9.93
N THR A 274 6.07 -7.41 11.23
CA THR A 274 6.85 -6.29 11.74
C THR A 274 8.31 -6.48 11.31
N ALA A 275 8.91 -5.46 10.74
CA ALA A 275 10.27 -5.49 10.22
C ALA A 275 11.02 -4.20 10.59
N ARG A 276 12.30 -4.15 10.24
CA ARG A 276 13.14 -2.97 10.49
C ARG A 276 12.73 -1.79 9.60
N SER A 277 12.83 -0.58 10.14
CA SER A 277 12.86 0.64 9.31
C SER A 277 14.14 0.63 8.46
N PRO A 278 14.18 1.31 7.30
CA PRO A 278 15.42 1.46 6.52
C PRO A 278 16.57 2.05 7.34
N MET A 279 16.26 2.89 8.33
CA MET A 279 17.25 3.58 9.17
C MET A 279 17.82 2.72 10.28
N SER A 280 17.03 1.79 10.83
CA SER A 280 17.42 0.90 11.93
C SER A 280 18.47 -0.17 11.57
N LEU A 281 19.02 -0.12 10.35
CA LEU A 281 20.07 -1.03 9.88
C LEU A 281 21.49 -0.60 10.27
N GLY A 282 21.75 0.67 10.62
CA GLY A 282 23.06 1.14 11.11
C GLY A 282 24.27 0.83 10.21
N LEU A 283 24.83 1.84 9.54
CA LEU A 283 26.06 1.79 8.72
C LEU A 283 26.10 0.81 7.52
N SER A 284 25.31 -0.26 7.47
CA SER A 284 25.24 -1.20 6.33
C SER A 284 24.19 -0.80 5.28
N VAL A 285 23.69 0.44 5.33
CA VAL A 285 22.70 0.99 4.37
C VAL A 285 23.30 1.16 2.97
N SER A 286 24.63 1.36 2.88
CA SER A 286 25.37 1.58 1.63
C SER A 286 25.18 0.49 0.57
N ASP A 287 24.92 -0.75 0.99
CA ASP A 287 24.96 -1.91 0.09
C ASP A 287 23.60 -2.22 -0.57
N ILE A 288 22.53 -1.59 -0.08
CA ILE A 288 21.17 -2.04 -0.36
C ILE A 288 20.30 -0.92 -0.94
N LEU A 289 20.47 0.30 -0.42
CA LEU A 289 19.57 1.42 -0.65
C LEU A 289 20.34 2.71 -0.39
N ALA A 290 20.85 3.37 -1.45
CA ALA A 290 21.30 4.75 -1.30
C ALA A 290 20.05 5.63 -1.26
N GLN A 291 19.88 6.35 -0.15
CA GLN A 291 18.77 7.28 0.03
C GLN A 291 19.34 8.68 0.07
N PHE A 292 18.75 9.59 -0.69
CA PHE A 292 19.04 11.00 -0.53
C PHE A 292 17.77 11.78 -0.28
N PHE A 293 17.90 12.77 0.58
CA PHE A 293 16.87 13.67 1.02
C PHE A 293 17.28 15.08 0.61
N VAL A 294 16.37 15.78 -0.04
CA VAL A 294 16.53 17.21 -0.31
C VAL A 294 15.47 17.92 0.50
N THR A 295 15.91 18.72 1.48
CA THR A 295 15.03 19.51 2.34
C THR A 295 15.30 21.01 2.18
N GLY A 296 14.26 21.80 1.91
CA GLY A 296 14.38 23.26 1.83
C GLY A 296 13.15 23.95 1.23
N ASP A 297 13.01 25.27 1.43
CA ASP A 297 11.88 26.03 0.89
C ASP A 297 12.00 26.11 -0.65
N ASN A 298 10.96 25.67 -1.36
CA ASN A 298 10.96 25.62 -2.83
C ASN A 298 12.17 24.86 -3.44
N SER A 299 12.74 23.90 -2.71
CA SER A 299 13.75 23.01 -3.28
C SER A 299 13.10 22.06 -4.29
N GLU A 300 13.56 22.11 -5.53
CA GLU A 300 13.14 21.21 -6.61
C GLU A 300 14.37 20.49 -7.16
N ILE A 301 14.24 19.18 -7.38
CA ILE A 301 15.22 18.45 -8.18
C ILE A 301 14.87 18.65 -9.65
N GLU A 302 15.77 19.27 -10.39
CA GLU A 302 15.65 19.43 -11.84
C GLU A 302 16.10 18.17 -12.56
N GLN A 303 17.17 17.52 -12.07
CA GLN A 303 17.68 16.30 -12.65
C GLN A 303 18.44 15.46 -11.62
N ILE A 304 18.40 14.14 -11.80
CA ILE A 304 19.37 13.21 -11.19
C ILE A 304 20.00 12.42 -12.33
N THR A 305 21.31 12.46 -12.44
CA THR A 305 22.08 11.77 -13.49
C THR A 305 23.10 10.84 -12.88
N ASN A 306 23.30 9.65 -13.46
CA ASN A 306 24.41 8.76 -13.07
C ASN A 306 25.63 8.94 -13.99
N ALA A 307 26.76 8.32 -13.62
CA ALA A 307 27.99 8.33 -14.43
C ALA A 307 27.84 7.76 -15.85
N GLU A 308 26.79 7.00 -16.14
CA GLU A 308 26.46 6.44 -17.46
C GLU A 308 25.60 7.40 -18.30
N GLY A 309 25.26 8.60 -17.79
CA GLY A 309 24.41 9.59 -18.45
C GLY A 309 22.91 9.25 -18.42
N LYS A 310 22.50 8.26 -17.60
CA LYS A 310 21.09 7.97 -17.36
C LYS A 310 20.50 9.05 -16.47
N ARG A 311 19.29 9.48 -16.78
CA ARG A 311 18.62 10.62 -16.15
C ARG A 311 17.29 10.22 -15.52
N MET A 312 16.94 10.86 -14.42
CA MET A 312 15.69 10.59 -13.73
C MET A 312 14.50 11.26 -14.39
N TYR A 313 14.65 12.49 -14.87
CA TYR A 313 13.58 13.25 -15.52
C TYR A 313 13.84 13.43 -17.01
N ILE A 314 12.77 13.48 -17.81
CA ILE A 314 12.86 13.91 -19.21
C ILE A 314 13.34 15.36 -19.23
N PRO A 315 14.37 15.72 -20.04
CA PRO A 315 14.94 17.05 -20.00
C PRO A 315 13.90 18.15 -20.22
N GLY A 316 13.87 19.12 -19.30
CA GLY A 316 12.92 20.23 -19.34
C GLY A 316 11.52 19.90 -18.82
N THR A 317 11.30 18.70 -18.26
CA THR A 317 10.04 18.31 -17.62
C THR A 317 10.28 17.73 -16.23
N THR A 318 9.21 17.52 -15.47
CA THR A 318 9.21 16.80 -14.18
C THR A 318 8.77 15.35 -14.34
N ASP A 319 8.61 14.87 -15.57
CA ASP A 319 8.20 13.50 -15.86
C ASP A 319 9.39 12.57 -15.74
N ILE A 320 9.21 11.46 -15.03
CA ILE A 320 10.24 10.42 -14.89
C ILE A 320 10.57 9.87 -16.29
N ASP A 321 11.85 9.85 -16.66
CA ASP A 321 12.33 9.21 -17.89
C ASP A 321 12.24 7.69 -17.71
N THR A 322 11.16 7.10 -18.25
CA THR A 322 10.89 5.67 -18.18
C THR A 322 11.57 4.87 -19.30
N ASN A 323 12.30 5.51 -20.20
CA ASN A 323 12.96 4.83 -21.31
C ASN A 323 14.17 4.03 -20.80
N PRO A 324 14.25 2.70 -20.99
CA PRO A 324 15.39 1.91 -20.52
C PRO A 324 16.76 2.37 -21.06
N ALA A 325 16.77 3.02 -22.22
CA ALA A 325 17.98 3.53 -22.86
C ALA A 325 18.50 4.82 -22.22
N THR A 326 17.63 5.66 -21.64
CA THR A 326 18.02 6.99 -21.12
C THR A 326 17.65 7.22 -19.66
N GLY A 327 16.68 6.48 -19.15
CA GLY A 327 16.12 6.59 -17.81
C GLY A 327 16.96 5.93 -16.72
N LEU A 328 17.02 6.60 -15.56
CA LEU A 328 17.63 6.11 -14.34
C LEU A 328 16.64 5.23 -13.55
N LEU A 329 16.33 4.06 -14.10
CA LEU A 329 15.24 3.19 -13.60
C LEU A 329 15.49 2.54 -12.23
N ASN A 330 16.70 2.65 -11.70
CA ASN A 330 17.05 2.16 -10.36
C ASN A 330 16.88 3.22 -9.27
N THR A 331 16.49 4.44 -9.63
CA THR A 331 16.23 5.54 -8.70
C THR A 331 14.78 5.94 -8.81
N MET A 332 14.12 6.17 -7.68
CA MET A 332 12.75 6.66 -7.67
C MET A 332 12.54 7.67 -6.56
N PRO A 333 11.72 8.71 -6.77
CA PRO A 333 11.14 9.40 -5.63
C PRO A 333 10.33 8.38 -4.85
N TRP A 334 10.55 8.35 -3.55
CA TRP A 334 9.67 7.66 -2.65
C TRP A 334 8.58 8.61 -2.19
N ILE A 335 7.34 8.22 -2.44
CA ILE A 335 6.14 8.92 -2.04
C ILE A 335 5.22 7.84 -1.45
N PRO A 336 4.74 7.98 -0.19
CA PRO A 336 3.77 7.06 0.39
C PRO A 336 2.57 6.81 -0.54
N SER A 337 1.95 5.63 -0.40
CA SER A 337 0.84 5.23 -1.26
C SER A 337 -0.43 6.09 -1.12
N ASP A 338 -0.42 7.07 -0.22
CA ASP A 338 -1.53 7.90 0.22
C ASP A 338 -1.13 9.37 0.48
N ASP A 339 0.06 9.79 0.05
CA ASP A 339 0.53 11.15 0.32
C ASP A 339 -0.18 12.22 -0.53
N ALA A 340 -0.17 13.47 -0.06
CA ALA A 340 -0.62 14.67 -0.76
C ALA A 340 0.35 15.07 -1.89
N PRO A 341 -0.13 15.76 -2.95
CA PRO A 341 0.75 16.42 -3.89
C PRO A 341 1.78 17.26 -3.15
N ALA A 342 3.02 17.26 -3.63
CA ALA A 342 3.93 18.34 -3.28
C ALA A 342 3.24 19.68 -3.59
N PRO A 343 3.31 20.68 -2.69
CA PRO A 343 2.69 21.98 -2.91
C PRO A 343 3.18 22.61 -4.23
N GLN A 344 2.28 23.29 -4.93
CA GLN A 344 2.54 23.83 -6.27
C GLN A 344 3.69 24.86 -6.23
N PRO A 345 4.39 25.10 -7.36
CA PRO A 345 5.43 26.11 -7.43
C PRO A 345 4.93 27.48 -6.93
N GLY A 346 5.52 27.99 -5.86
CA GLY A 346 5.15 29.29 -5.24
C GLY A 346 4.37 29.20 -3.92
N GLU A 347 3.92 28.01 -3.52
CA GLU A 347 3.37 27.77 -2.18
C GLU A 347 4.52 27.53 -1.19
N SER A 348 4.63 28.37 -0.16
CA SER A 348 5.68 28.23 0.85
C SER A 348 5.37 27.06 1.78
N SER A 349 6.03 25.92 1.56
CA SER A 349 6.23 24.92 2.58
C SER A 349 7.66 24.40 2.52
N GLU A 350 8.18 24.03 3.69
CA GLU A 350 9.37 23.21 3.79
C GLU A 350 9.13 21.94 2.96
N ARG A 351 9.92 21.72 1.90
CA ARG A 351 9.79 20.54 1.03
C ARG A 351 10.79 19.50 1.49
N THR A 352 10.37 18.25 1.64
CA THR A 352 11.30 17.12 1.78
C THR A 352 11.04 16.12 0.67
N LEU A 353 12.01 15.97 -0.22
CA LEU A 353 11.97 14.98 -1.29
C LEU A 353 12.85 13.80 -0.90
N VAL A 354 12.28 12.61 -0.93
CA VAL A 354 12.98 11.37 -0.60
C VAL A 354 13.18 10.57 -1.87
N TYR A 355 14.40 10.12 -2.13
CA TYR A 355 14.68 9.23 -3.25
C TYR A 355 15.34 7.96 -2.75
N PHE A 356 14.88 6.82 -3.28
CA PHE A 356 15.52 5.54 -3.08
C PHE A 356 16.24 5.13 -4.36
N MET A 357 17.51 4.77 -4.23
CA MET A 357 18.33 4.24 -5.30
C MET A 357 18.78 2.82 -4.95
N LEU A 358 18.48 1.87 -5.84
CA LEU A 358 18.85 0.47 -5.69
C LEU A 358 20.28 0.24 -6.20
N GLY A 359 21.12 -0.30 -5.32
CA GLY A 359 22.52 -0.62 -5.59
C GLY A 359 23.46 0.59 -5.57
N ASN A 360 24.77 0.35 -5.68
CA ASN A 360 25.74 1.42 -5.89
C ASN A 360 25.49 2.02 -7.30
N PRO A 361 25.37 3.35 -7.46
CA PRO A 361 25.15 4.04 -8.74
C PRO A 361 26.20 3.79 -9.84
N ARG A 362 27.15 2.87 -9.64
CA ARG A 362 28.30 2.61 -10.52
C ARG A 362 29.13 3.88 -10.78
N GLY A 363 29.18 4.77 -9.79
CA GLY A 363 29.89 6.04 -9.88
C GLY A 363 29.18 7.16 -9.11
N ALA A 364 29.62 8.39 -9.32
CA ALA A 364 28.98 9.58 -8.77
C ALA A 364 27.55 9.75 -9.33
N VAL A 365 26.68 10.31 -8.49
CA VAL A 365 25.33 10.76 -8.87
C VAL A 365 25.35 12.27 -8.83
N ASP A 366 25.03 12.89 -9.95
CA ASP A 366 24.89 14.34 -10.04
C ASP A 366 23.43 14.71 -9.81
N ILE A 367 23.19 15.61 -8.86
CA ILE A 367 21.85 16.10 -8.52
C ILE A 367 21.81 17.59 -8.85
N ASP A 368 21.05 17.95 -9.88
CA ASP A 368 20.80 19.32 -10.25
C ASP A 368 19.59 19.85 -9.50
N LEU A 369 19.78 20.92 -8.75
CA LEU A 369 18.77 21.55 -7.91
C LEU A 369 18.37 22.90 -8.47
N ARG A 370 17.06 23.11 -8.62
CA ARG A 370 16.48 24.42 -8.91
C ARG A 370 16.06 25.06 -7.60
N ASN A 371 16.60 26.23 -7.30
CA ASN A 371 16.37 26.89 -6.02
C ASN A 371 15.82 28.31 -6.21
N GLY A 372 14.67 28.58 -5.57
CA GLY A 372 13.94 29.83 -5.77
C GLY A 372 14.24 30.92 -4.74
N LYS A 373 14.54 30.59 -3.48
CA LYS A 373 14.56 31.62 -2.40
C LYS A 373 15.52 31.42 -1.21
N THR A 374 15.84 30.20 -0.75
CA THR A 374 16.69 29.94 0.46
C THR A 374 17.53 28.67 0.32
N GLY A 375 18.54 28.47 1.17
CA GLY A 375 19.44 27.31 1.12
C GLY A 375 18.73 25.96 1.29
N TYR A 376 19.30 24.89 0.73
CA TYR A 376 18.83 23.51 0.86
C TYR A 376 19.75 22.69 1.77
N GLN A 377 19.22 21.64 2.38
CA GLN A 377 19.98 20.59 3.03
C GLN A 377 19.92 19.33 2.17
N LEU A 378 21.09 18.85 1.76
CA LEU A 378 21.24 17.54 1.13
C LEU A 378 21.70 16.56 2.21
N GLY A 379 20.85 15.59 2.52
CA GLY A 379 21.21 14.43 3.33
C GLY A 379 21.40 13.22 2.42
N MET A 380 22.54 12.56 2.49
CA MET A 380 22.74 11.25 1.85
C MET A 380 22.92 10.18 2.92
N VAL A 381 22.29 9.04 2.72
CA VAL A 381 22.38 7.85 3.56
C VAL A 381 22.74 6.68 2.65
N GLY A 382 23.96 6.17 2.81
CA GLY A 382 24.52 5.14 1.93
C GLY A 382 25.21 5.75 0.70
N GLY A 383 26.51 5.49 0.58
CA GLY A 383 27.41 6.05 -0.42
C GLY A 383 28.75 6.34 0.24
N THR A 384 29.77 5.57 -0.07
CA THR A 384 31.14 5.93 0.31
C THR A 384 31.54 7.18 -0.46
N SER A 385 31.95 8.23 0.26
CA SER A 385 32.62 9.41 -0.28
C SER A 385 33.84 9.04 -1.11
#